data_AF-A0A4Y9ZV39-F1
#
_entry.id   AF-A0A4Y9ZV39-F1
#
_cell.length_a   1.000
_cell.length_b   1.000
_cell.length_c   1.000
_cell.angle_alpha   90.00
_cell.angle_beta   90.00
_cell.angle_gamma   90.00
#
_symmetry.space_group_name_H-M   'P 1'
#
loop_
_entity.id
_entity.type
_entity.pdbx_description
1 polymer ?
#
loop_
_entity_poly.entity_id
_entity_poly.type
_entity_poly.pdbx_seq_one_letter_code
_entity_poly.pdbx_strand_id
1 'polypeptide(L)'
;MSQYAHLSIIDPEFAEASASVPMLDPPDDVAEMRRRFDFVIGLGNERNPLLLHPPSELRVEDHKMPVDGGEITVRCMVPTPGGGSAGPFPLYVNYHGGGWTIGGLITDDAWLRQLCVLPSSTMAITFLTPA
;
A
#
# COMPACT_ATOMS: atom_id res chain seq x y z
N MET A 1 -15.35 -10.50 -32.24
CA MET A 1 -15.13 -10.83 -30.80
C MET A 1 -13.64 -10.80 -30.54
N SER A 2 -13.18 -10.11 -29.50
CA SER A 2 -11.74 -10.05 -29.14
C SER A 2 -11.26 -11.43 -28.68
N GLN A 3 -10.04 -11.82 -29.07
CA GLN A 3 -9.37 -13.04 -28.58
C GLN A 3 -9.15 -13.05 -27.05
N TYR A 4 -9.26 -11.90 -26.40
CA TYR A 4 -9.09 -11.71 -24.96
C TYR A 4 -10.40 -11.58 -24.19
N ALA A 5 -11.55 -11.91 -24.79
CA ALA A 5 -12.84 -11.81 -24.11
C ALA A 5 -12.90 -12.62 -22.79
N HIS A 6 -12.10 -13.69 -22.68
CA HIS A 6 -11.99 -14.50 -21.47
C HIS A 6 -11.38 -13.74 -20.28
N LEU A 7 -10.57 -12.68 -20.50
CA LEU A 7 -10.02 -11.84 -19.42
C LEU A 7 -11.05 -10.91 -18.79
N SER A 8 -12.23 -10.78 -19.39
CA SER A 8 -13.36 -9.99 -18.87
C SER A 8 -14.44 -10.86 -18.23
N ILE A 9 -14.21 -12.17 -18.12
CA ILE A 9 -15.07 -13.05 -17.32
C ILE A 9 -14.69 -12.81 -15.86
N ILE A 10 -15.64 -12.30 -15.08
CA ILE A 10 -15.44 -12.00 -13.67
C ILE A 10 -15.11 -13.27 -12.88
N ASP A 11 -14.13 -13.18 -11.98
CA ASP A 11 -13.83 -14.26 -11.05
C ASP A 11 -15.04 -14.52 -10.13
N PRO A 12 -15.49 -15.78 -9.96
CA PRO A 12 -16.63 -16.10 -9.09
C PRO A 12 -16.46 -15.64 -7.64
N GLU A 13 -15.27 -15.75 -7.06
CA GLU A 13 -14.99 -15.31 -5.69
C GLU A 13 -15.10 -13.78 -5.57
N PHE A 14 -14.59 -13.06 -6.58
CA PHE A 14 -14.74 -11.61 -6.63
C PHE A 14 -16.20 -11.19 -6.84
N ALA A 15 -16.96 -11.91 -7.67
CA ALA A 15 -18.37 -11.65 -7.90
C ALA A 15 -19.20 -11.81 -6.61
N GLU A 16 -18.93 -12.86 -5.83
CA GLU A 16 -19.58 -13.07 -4.53
C GLU A 16 -19.20 -11.98 -3.52
N ALA A 17 -17.91 -11.67 -3.39
CA ALA A 17 -17.43 -10.66 -2.45
C ALA A 17 -17.99 -9.26 -2.76
N SER A 18 -17.94 -8.85 -4.03
CA SER A 18 -18.37 -7.52 -4.48
C SER A 18 -19.88 -7.31 -4.39
N ALA A 19 -20.71 -8.36 -4.37
CA ALA A 19 -22.15 -8.25 -4.20
C ALA A 19 -22.57 -7.59 -2.87
N SER A 20 -21.70 -7.64 -1.86
CA SER A 20 -21.92 -7.03 -0.54
C SER A 20 -21.33 -5.63 -0.40
N VAL A 21 -20.53 -5.17 -1.36
CA VAL A 21 -19.86 -3.87 -1.30
C VAL A 21 -20.83 -2.79 -1.76
N PRO A 22 -21.17 -1.81 -0.90
CA PRO A 22 -22.07 -0.74 -1.30
C PRO A 22 -21.42 0.06 -2.44
N MET A 23 -22.16 0.18 -3.55
CA MET A 23 -21.78 1.11 -4.61
C MET A 23 -22.02 2.52 -4.07
N LEU A 24 -20.94 3.23 -3.86
CA LEU A 24 -20.97 4.57 -3.32
C LEU A 24 -20.77 5.57 -4.46
N ASP A 25 -21.60 6.61 -4.49
CA ASP A 25 -21.42 7.66 -5.48
C ASP A 25 -20.03 8.30 -5.33
N PRO A 26 -19.36 8.63 -6.45
CA PRO A 26 -18.13 9.38 -6.41
C PRO A 26 -18.43 10.77 -5.81
N PRO A 27 -17.64 11.23 -4.83
CA PRO A 27 -17.80 12.58 -4.31
C PRO A 27 -17.45 13.61 -5.40
N ASP A 28 -18.15 14.75 -5.41
CA ASP A 28 -17.88 15.85 -6.35
C ASP A 28 -16.57 16.61 -6.03
N ASP A 29 -15.96 16.34 -4.87
CA ASP A 29 -14.77 17.02 -4.36
C ASP A 29 -13.58 16.06 -4.22
N VAL A 30 -12.43 16.48 -4.77
CA VAL A 30 -11.19 15.70 -4.75
C VAL A 30 -10.65 15.57 -3.32
N ALA A 31 -10.79 16.61 -2.49
CA ALA A 31 -10.31 16.54 -1.11
C ALA A 31 -11.13 15.52 -0.29
N GLU A 32 -12.45 15.47 -0.50
CA GLU A 32 -13.31 14.44 0.07
C GLU A 32 -13.00 13.04 -0.49
N MET A 33 -12.71 12.92 -1.78
CA MET A 33 -12.28 11.65 -2.38
C MET A 33 -11.03 11.10 -1.69
N ARG A 34 -10.02 11.96 -1.47
CA ARG A 34 -8.78 11.61 -0.75
C ARG A 34 -9.07 11.18 0.69
N ARG A 35 -9.84 11.97 1.45
CA ARG A 35 -10.21 11.65 2.85
C ARG A 35 -10.93 10.31 2.96
N ARG A 36 -11.92 10.08 2.10
CA ARG A 36 -12.71 8.85 2.11
C ARG A 36 -11.86 7.64 1.70
N PHE A 37 -10.97 7.79 0.74
CA PHE A 37 -10.03 6.74 0.36
C PHE A 37 -9.11 6.37 1.53
N ASP A 38 -8.47 7.36 2.16
CA ASP A 38 -7.60 7.15 3.32
C ASP A 38 -8.33 6.43 4.46
N PHE A 39 -9.57 6.82 4.73
CA PHE A 39 -10.40 6.17 5.74
C PHE A 39 -10.68 4.69 5.42
N VAL A 40 -11.10 4.39 4.18
CA VAL A 40 -11.42 3.02 3.75
C VAL A 40 -10.18 2.13 3.79
N ILE A 41 -9.05 2.61 3.28
CA ILE A 41 -7.78 1.87 3.33
C ILE A 41 -7.32 1.68 4.77
N GLY A 42 -7.41 2.70 5.61
CA GLY A 42 -6.97 2.63 7.01
C GLY A 42 -7.72 1.57 7.78
N LEU A 43 -9.05 1.56 7.62
CA LEU A 43 -9.91 0.55 8.21
C LEU A 43 -9.58 -0.85 7.66
N GLY A 44 -9.28 -0.97 6.37
CA GLY A 44 -8.85 -2.23 5.75
C GLY A 44 -7.53 -2.76 6.32
N ASN A 45 -6.53 -1.89 6.46
CA ASN A 45 -5.21 -2.24 7.00
C ASN A 45 -5.29 -2.69 8.46
N GLU A 46 -6.08 -1.99 9.29
CA GLU A 46 -6.27 -2.35 10.70
C GLU A 46 -6.99 -3.69 10.88
N ARG A 47 -7.87 -4.04 9.94
CA ARG A 47 -8.74 -5.21 10.03
C ARG A 47 -8.25 -6.42 9.26
N ASN A 48 -7.09 -6.37 8.60
CA ASN A 48 -6.60 -7.48 7.80
C ASN A 48 -5.60 -8.35 8.58
N PRO A 49 -6.05 -9.43 9.23
CA PRO A 49 -5.17 -10.29 10.03
C PRO A 49 -4.13 -11.03 9.20
N LEU A 50 -4.30 -11.12 7.87
CA LEU A 50 -3.36 -11.80 6.98
C LEU A 50 -2.10 -10.98 6.69
N LEU A 51 -2.14 -9.66 6.93
CA LEU A 51 -1.04 -8.73 6.65
C LEU A 51 -0.36 -8.22 7.94
N LEU A 52 -0.81 -8.68 9.12
CA LEU A 52 -0.27 -8.28 10.41
C LEU A 52 0.91 -9.18 10.80
N HIS A 53 2.12 -8.65 10.67
CA HIS A 53 3.33 -9.29 11.19
C HIS A 53 3.65 -8.82 12.60
N PRO A 54 4.32 -9.65 13.43
CA PRO A 54 4.79 -9.21 14.73
C PRO A 54 5.68 -7.96 14.59
N PRO A 55 5.46 -6.90 15.38
CA PRO A 55 6.26 -5.67 15.31
C PRO A 55 7.77 -5.88 15.48
N SER A 56 8.19 -7.01 16.05
CA SER A 56 9.59 -7.36 16.29
C SER A 56 10.39 -7.72 15.03
N GLU A 57 9.73 -7.91 13.88
CA GLU A 57 10.38 -8.42 12.65
C GLU A 57 10.79 -7.32 11.66
N LEU A 58 10.41 -6.06 11.89
CA LEU A 58 10.79 -4.95 11.01
C LEU A 58 10.87 -3.61 11.75
N ARG A 59 11.72 -2.72 11.24
CA ARG A 59 11.84 -1.31 11.63
C ARG A 59 11.25 -0.43 10.53
N VAL A 60 10.44 0.57 10.89
CA VAL A 60 9.86 1.55 9.95
C VAL A 60 10.34 2.94 10.31
N GLU A 61 10.81 3.68 9.31
CA GLU A 61 11.28 5.05 9.45
C GLU A 61 10.75 5.91 8.32
N ASP A 62 10.22 7.08 8.69
CA ASP A 62 9.79 8.08 7.72
C ASP A 62 10.89 9.13 7.57
N HIS A 63 11.22 9.43 6.33
CA HIS A 63 12.24 10.40 5.96
C HIS A 63 11.65 11.50 5.11
N LYS A 64 12.13 12.72 5.32
CA LYS A 64 11.81 13.87 4.48
C LYS A 64 12.86 14.05 3.40
N MET A 65 12.42 14.08 2.15
CA MET A 65 13.31 14.15 0.98
C MET A 65 13.00 15.40 0.17
N PRO A 66 14.00 16.26 -0.11
CA PRO A 66 13.81 17.41 -0.98
C PRO A 66 13.57 16.95 -2.42
N VAL A 67 12.65 17.62 -3.10
CA VAL A 67 12.33 17.41 -4.52
C VAL A 67 12.22 18.77 -5.21
N ASP A 68 12.13 18.76 -6.54
CA ASP A 68 11.85 19.99 -7.26
C ASP A 68 10.48 20.55 -6.83
N GLY A 69 10.45 21.81 -6.43
CA GLY A 69 9.23 22.48 -5.96
C GLY A 69 8.73 22.09 -4.57
N GLY A 70 9.44 21.28 -3.77
CA GLY A 70 8.99 20.96 -2.41
C GLY A 70 9.74 19.84 -1.68
N GLU A 71 9.01 19.14 -0.82
CA GLU A 71 9.49 18.02 -0.02
C GLU A 71 8.46 16.89 -0.05
N ILE A 72 8.93 15.65 -0.12
CA ILE A 72 8.10 14.45 0.03
C ILE A 72 8.47 13.66 1.27
N THR A 73 7.50 12.95 1.83
CA THR A 73 7.76 11.94 2.87
C THR A 73 7.98 10.59 2.22
N VAL A 74 9.01 9.88 2.66
CA VAL A 74 9.40 8.56 2.18
C VAL A 74 9.45 7.60 3.35
N ARG A 75 8.69 6.50 3.30
CA ARG A 75 8.70 5.48 4.35
C ARG A 75 9.64 4.35 3.97
N CYS A 76 10.65 4.11 4.79
CA CYS A 76 11.60 3.01 4.68
C CYS A 76 11.22 1.89 5.66
N MET A 77 11.05 0.67 5.16
CA MET A 77 10.84 -0.52 5.96
C MET A 77 12.07 -1.40 5.86
N VAL A 78 12.68 -1.72 7.01
CA VAL A 78 13.91 -2.52 7.10
C VAL A 78 13.62 -3.78 7.91
N PRO A 79 13.85 -4.98 7.37
CA PRO A 79 13.62 -6.22 8.09
C PRO A 79 14.64 -6.43 9.21
N THR A 80 14.16 -6.91 10.37
CA THR A 80 14.96 -7.15 11.58
C THR A 80 14.69 -8.54 12.17
N PRO A 81 15.02 -9.64 11.46
CA PRO A 81 14.72 -10.99 11.93
C PRO A 81 15.44 -11.27 13.26
N GLY A 82 14.70 -11.77 14.26
CA GLY A 82 15.24 -12.04 15.60
C GLY A 82 15.73 -10.80 16.37
N GLY A 83 15.31 -9.59 15.97
CA GLY A 83 15.70 -8.33 16.62
C GLY A 83 17.07 -7.79 16.22
N GLY A 84 17.77 -8.44 15.28
CA GLY A 84 19.03 -7.96 14.70
C GLY A 84 18.84 -7.39 13.29
N SER A 85 19.79 -6.57 12.83
CA SER A 85 19.86 -6.16 11.42
C SER A 85 20.67 -7.19 10.63
N ALA A 86 20.01 -7.90 9.71
CA ALA A 86 20.63 -8.99 8.95
C ALA A 86 21.16 -8.50 7.58
N GLY A 87 22.30 -7.79 7.58
CA GLY A 87 23.10 -7.55 6.37
C GLY A 87 22.49 -6.59 5.33
N PRO A 88 23.16 -6.38 4.18
CA PRO A 88 22.60 -5.59 3.09
C PRO A 88 21.43 -6.36 2.46
N PHE A 89 20.29 -5.68 2.34
CA PHE A 89 19.09 -6.20 1.69
C PHE A 89 18.97 -5.65 0.26
N PRO A 90 18.36 -6.38 -0.68
CA PRO A 90 17.86 -5.78 -1.91
C PRO A 90 16.90 -4.61 -1.59
N LEU A 91 16.94 -3.59 -2.44
CA LEU A 91 16.06 -2.42 -2.34
C LEU A 91 14.88 -2.60 -3.30
N TYR A 92 13.68 -2.44 -2.77
CA TYR A 92 12.42 -2.35 -3.50
C TYR A 92 11.82 -0.96 -3.30
N VAL A 93 11.45 -0.34 -4.42
CA VAL A 93 10.90 1.00 -4.45
C VAL A 93 9.47 0.89 -4.97
N ASN A 94 8.51 1.20 -4.11
CA ASN A 94 7.07 1.18 -4.38
C ASN A 94 6.56 2.60 -4.66
N TYR A 95 5.69 2.68 -5.66
CA TYR A 95 4.86 3.83 -5.95
C TYR A 95 3.41 3.38 -5.84
N HIS A 96 2.64 4.01 -4.96
CA HIS A 96 1.26 3.61 -4.73
C HIS A 96 0.37 3.88 -5.95
N GLY A 97 -0.69 3.10 -6.08
CA GLY A 97 -1.77 3.38 -7.04
C GLY A 97 -2.62 4.58 -6.62
N GLY A 98 -3.64 4.91 -7.43
CA GLY A 98 -4.58 5.99 -7.11
C GLY A 98 -4.74 7.05 -8.21
N GLY A 99 -4.32 6.74 -9.44
CA GLY A 99 -4.63 7.56 -10.62
C GLY A 99 -4.20 9.02 -10.48
N TRP A 100 -3.04 9.27 -9.85
CA TRP A 100 -2.49 10.61 -9.59
C TRP A 100 -3.37 11.52 -8.72
N THR A 101 -4.41 10.98 -8.09
CA THR A 101 -5.41 11.77 -7.37
C THR A 101 -5.51 11.37 -5.91
N ILE A 102 -5.47 10.07 -5.61
CA ILE A 102 -5.61 9.52 -4.26
C ILE A 102 -4.40 8.65 -3.88
N GLY A 103 -4.33 8.30 -2.60
CA GLY A 103 -3.30 7.43 -2.04
C GLY A 103 -2.18 8.17 -1.32
N GLY A 104 -1.37 7.38 -0.62
CA GLY A 104 -0.26 7.85 0.20
C GLY A 104 0.44 6.70 0.92
N LEU A 105 1.20 7.00 1.97
CA LEU A 105 2.02 6.00 2.68
C LEU A 105 1.22 4.81 3.23
N ILE A 106 -0.07 5.02 3.47
CA ILE A 106 -1.03 4.07 4.02
C ILE A 106 -1.52 3.07 2.96
N THR A 107 -1.53 3.44 1.67
CA THR A 107 -2.17 2.67 0.59
C THR A 107 -1.69 1.23 0.50
N ASP A 108 -0.37 1.03 0.54
CA ASP A 108 0.24 -0.29 0.43
C ASP A 108 0.91 -0.75 1.76
N ASP A 109 0.76 0.01 2.86
CA ASP A 109 1.57 -0.14 4.09
C ASP A 109 1.53 -1.57 4.64
N ALA A 110 0.34 -2.15 4.81
CA ALA A 110 0.18 -3.50 5.35
C ALA A 110 0.83 -4.56 4.44
N TRP A 111 0.66 -4.42 3.12
CA TRP A 111 1.26 -5.33 2.14
C TRP A 111 2.78 -5.21 2.08
N LEU A 112 3.32 -3.99 2.12
CA LEU A 112 4.76 -3.74 2.09
C LEU A 112 5.45 -4.25 3.35
N ARG A 113 4.79 -4.19 4.51
CA ARG A 113 5.28 -4.81 5.75
C ARG A 113 5.41 -6.32 5.58
N GLN A 114 4.41 -6.97 5.00
CA GLN A 114 4.47 -8.39 4.72
C GLN A 114 5.59 -8.73 3.74
N LEU A 115 5.67 -8.01 2.63
CA LEU A 115 6.71 -8.22 1.63
C LEU A 115 8.12 -8.08 2.22
N CYS A 116 8.31 -7.10 3.11
CA CYS A 116 9.59 -6.82 3.78
C CYS A 116 10.12 -8.00 4.60
N VAL A 117 9.23 -8.75 5.26
CA VAL A 117 9.61 -9.86 6.15
C VAL A 117 9.56 -11.24 5.50
N LEU A 118 9.06 -11.36 4.26
CA LEU A 118 9.11 -12.61 3.51
C LEU A 118 10.58 -13.09 3.33
N PRO A 119 10.80 -14.42 3.23
CA PRO A 119 12.14 -14.97 3.03
C PRO A 119 12.71 -14.43 1.72
N SER A 120 13.82 -13.69 1.81
CA SER A 120 14.35 -12.68 0.85
C SER A 120 14.06 -11.23 1.25
N SER A 121 14.21 -10.97 2.55
CA SER A 121 14.18 -9.67 3.22
C SER A 121 14.59 -8.51 2.33
N THR A 122 13.63 -7.67 1.96
CA THR A 122 13.79 -6.57 1.00
C THR A 122 13.45 -5.26 1.68
N MET A 123 14.29 -4.25 1.53
CA MET A 123 13.97 -2.90 2.00
C MET A 123 12.88 -2.32 1.11
N ALA A 124 11.71 -1.99 1.66
CA ALA A 124 10.64 -1.35 0.91
C ALA A 124 10.62 0.15 1.16
N ILE A 125 10.59 0.93 0.08
CA ILE A 125 10.43 2.38 0.13
C ILE A 125 9.10 2.76 -0.52
N THR A 126 8.24 3.51 0.16
CA THR A 126 7.04 4.13 -0.46
C THR A 126 7.06 5.65 -0.31
N PHE A 127 6.49 6.35 -1.29
CA PHE A 127 6.51 7.81 -1.37
C PHE A 127 5.12 8.38 -1.11
N LEU A 128 5.07 9.51 -0.41
CA LEU A 128 3.91 10.39 -0.41
C LEU A 128 4.10 11.43 -1.51
N THR A 129 3.22 11.42 -2.51
CA THR A 129 3.18 12.52 -3.49
C THR A 129 2.58 13.77 -2.82
N PRO A 130 3.12 14.98 -3.06
CA PRO A 130 2.49 16.20 -2.57
C PRO A 130 1.13 16.37 -3.26
N ALA A 131 0.13 16.71 -2.45
CA ALA A 131 -1.26 16.91 -2.83
C ALA A 131 -1.51 18.10 -3.76
#